data_AF-A0A953XSH6-F1
#
_entry.id   AF-A0A953XSH6-F1
#
_cell.length_a   1.000
_cell.length_b   1.000
_cell.length_c   1.000
_cell.angle_alpha   90.00
_cell.angle_beta   90.00
_cell.angle_gamma   90.00
#
_symmetry.space_group_name_H-M   'P 1'
#
loop_
_entity.id
_entity.type
_entity.pdbx_description
1 polymer ?
#
loop_
_entity_poly.entity_id
_entity_poly.type
_entity_poly.pdbx_seq_one_letter_code
_entity_poly.pdbx_strand_id
1 'polypeptide(L)'
;MIGFKVLTKDGLKGPYKKSSILKGITTAQIPLQARLLDLETGRYLSAAELVGEQPDPPAIVTEAATASEKKDMAEISNLGDKVVTDDTNELRLDEDTGSRE
;
A
#
# COMPACT_ATOMS: atom_id res chain seq x y z
N MET A 1 -11.57 5.76 20.53
CA MET A 1 -10.36 5.59 21.36
C MET A 1 -9.17 5.94 20.49
N ILE A 2 -8.37 6.93 20.86
CA ILE A 2 -7.26 7.42 20.02
C ILE A 2 -6.00 6.67 20.41
N GLY A 3 -5.39 5.92 19.48
CA GLY A 3 -4.19 5.13 19.74
C GLY A 3 -4.04 3.94 18.79
N PHE A 4 -3.05 3.09 19.09
CA PHE A 4 -2.64 1.98 18.25
C PHE A 4 -2.57 0.69 19.04
N LYS A 5 -2.88 -0.45 18.40
CA LYS A 5 -2.51 -1.78 18.90
C LYS A 5 -1.41 -2.36 18.04
N VAL A 6 -0.37 -2.92 18.66
CA VAL A 6 0.73 -3.58 17.94
C VAL A 6 0.35 -5.03 17.68
N LEU A 7 0.42 -5.48 16.43
CA LEU A 7 0.25 -6.87 16.07
C LEU A 7 1.55 -7.62 16.34
N THR A 8 1.50 -8.51 17.33
CA THR A 8 2.58 -9.41 17.73
C THR A 8 2.21 -10.86 17.39
N LYS A 9 3.14 -11.80 17.57
CA LYS A 9 2.86 -13.24 17.38
C LYS A 9 1.76 -13.74 18.32
N ASP A 10 1.67 -13.19 19.52
CA ASP A 10 0.65 -13.48 20.53
C ASP A 10 -0.69 -12.74 20.29
N GLY A 11 -0.79 -11.97 19.20
CA GLY A 11 -1.96 -11.17 18.85
C GLY A 11 -1.76 -9.66 19.09
N LEU A 12 -2.88 -8.94 19.20
CA LEU A 12 -2.89 -7.48 19.35
C LEU A 12 -2.60 -7.06 20.79
N LYS A 13 -1.46 -6.37 20.99
CA LYS A 13 -1.08 -5.76 22.27
C LYS A 13 -1.45 -4.28 22.29
N GLY A 14 -1.92 -3.76 23.42
CA GLY A 14 -2.30 -2.36 23.60
C GLY A 14 -3.69 -2.21 24.25
N PRO A 15 -4.29 -1.00 24.20
CA PRO A 15 -3.96 0.15 23.35
C PRO A 15 -2.74 0.95 23.84
N TYR A 16 -1.95 1.46 22.89
CA TYR A 16 -0.82 2.36 23.14
C TYR A 16 -1.09 3.73 22.52
N LYS A 17 -0.58 4.79 23.16
CA LYS A 17 -0.61 6.14 22.58
C LYS A 17 0.38 6.23 21.40
N LYS A 18 0.11 7.11 20.44
CA LYS A 18 1.02 7.40 19.31
C LYS A 18 2.46 7.65 19.78
N SER A 19 2.63 8.48 20.82
CA SER A 19 3.94 8.78 21.40
C SER A 19 4.67 7.56 21.97
N SER A 20 3.94 6.59 22.53
CA SER A 20 4.53 5.34 23.04
C SER A 20 4.99 4.44 21.91
N ILE A 21 4.21 4.36 20.83
CA ILE A 21 4.61 3.61 19.62
C ILE A 21 5.84 4.25 18.99
N LEU A 22 5.83 5.57 18.77
CA LEU A 22 6.97 6.30 18.23
C LEU A 22 8.23 6.06 19.07
N LYS A 23 8.12 6.19 20.39
CA LYS A 23 9.23 5.87 21.31
C LYS A 23 9.68 4.41 21.19
N GLY A 24 8.75 3.47 21.06
CA GLY A 24 9.05 2.06 20.86
C GLY A 24 9.81 1.78 19.56
N ILE A 25 9.45 2.49 18.48
CA ILE A 25 10.16 2.42 17.20
C ILE A 25 11.57 3.00 17.34
N THR A 26 11.71 4.21 17.88
CA THR A 26 13.02 4.89 18.06
C THR A 26 13.96 4.12 18.99
N THR A 27 13.42 3.36 19.94
CA THR A 27 14.21 2.51 20.86
C THR A 27 14.40 1.08 20.37
N ALA A 28 14.04 0.79 19.11
CA ALA A 28 14.12 -0.53 18.48
C ALA A 28 13.33 -1.64 19.20
N GLN A 29 12.36 -1.29 20.06
CA GLN A 29 11.46 -2.25 20.71
C GLN A 29 10.32 -2.67 19.78
N ILE A 30 9.93 -1.81 18.85
CA ILE A 30 8.92 -2.08 17.83
C ILE A 30 9.63 -2.02 16.47
N PRO A 31 9.72 -3.14 15.74
CA PRO A 31 10.38 -3.14 14.44
C PRO A 31 9.54 -2.34 13.43
N LEU A 32 10.20 -1.67 12.46
CA LEU A 32 9.54 -0.85 11.44
C LEU A 32 8.52 -1.62 10.59
N GLN A 33 8.76 -2.92 10.41
CA GLN A 33 7.86 -3.87 9.74
C GLN A 33 6.70 -4.37 10.63
N ALA A 34 6.60 -3.92 11.88
CA ALA A 34 5.47 -4.26 12.74
C ALA A 34 4.17 -3.67 12.19
N ARG A 35 3.10 -4.47 12.21
CA ARG A 35 1.75 -4.01 11.88
C ARG A 35 1.10 -3.38 13.10
N LEU A 36 0.53 -2.20 12.90
CA LEU A 36 -0.16 -1.39 13.90
C LEU A 36 -1.62 -1.24 13.48
N LEU A 37 -2.56 -1.59 14.35
CA LEU A 37 -3.98 -1.27 14.16
C LEU A 37 -4.24 0.13 14.71
N ASP A 38 -4.59 1.06 13.83
CA ASP A 38 -5.07 2.38 14.19
C ASP A 38 -6.52 2.28 14.72
N LEU A 39 -6.73 2.67 15.98
CA LEU A 39 -8.04 2.56 16.64
C LEU A 39 -8.99 3.72 16.33
N GLU A 40 -8.52 4.75 15.63
CA GLU A 40 -9.32 5.88 15.20
C GLU A 40 -10.02 5.58 13.87
N THR A 41 -9.27 5.04 12.91
CA THR A 41 -9.71 4.70 11.55
C THR A 41 -10.04 3.22 11.37
N GLY A 42 -9.62 2.35 12.29
CA GLY A 42 -9.78 0.91 12.20
C GLY A 42 -8.87 0.25 11.16
N ARG A 43 -7.84 0.94 10.66
CA ARG A 43 -6.96 0.46 9.59
C ARG A 43 -5.64 -0.08 10.14
N TYR A 44 -5.10 -1.09 9.45
CA TYR A 44 -3.76 -1.57 9.71
C TYR A 44 -2.75 -0.74 8.92
N LEU A 45 -1.71 -0.27 9.62
CA LEU A 45 -0.58 0.47 9.10
C LEU A 45 0.71 -0.25 9.49
N SER A 46 1.81 0.06 8.82
CA SER A 46 3.14 -0.36 9.25
C SER A 46 3.75 0.66 10.21
N ALA A 47 4.59 0.22 11.15
CA ALA A 47 5.31 1.11 12.05
C ALA A 47 6.19 2.12 11.29
N ALA A 48 6.79 1.71 10.17
CA ALA A 48 7.50 2.56 9.21
C ALA A 48 6.66 3.76 8.71
N GLU A 49 5.41 3.50 8.31
CA GLU A 49 4.50 4.54 7.82
C GLU A 49 4.17 5.57 8.91
N LEU A 50 4.24 5.18 10.18
CA LEU A 50 3.96 6.05 11.32
C LEU A 50 5.08 7.06 11.60
N VAL A 51 6.34 6.67 11.36
CA VAL A 51 7.53 7.53 11.55
C VAL A 51 7.92 8.26 10.26
N GLY A 52 7.33 7.92 9.12
CA GLY A 52 7.69 8.49 7.83
C GLY A 52 9.05 8.00 7.29
N GLU A 53 9.64 6.98 7.93
CA GLU A 53 10.80 6.28 7.41
C GLU A 53 10.33 5.20 6.45
N GLN A 54 10.84 5.22 5.22
CA GLN A 54 10.82 4.00 4.41
C GLN A 54 11.74 3.02 5.11
N PRO A 55 11.28 1.79 5.45
CA PRO A 55 12.19 0.81 6.01
C PRO A 55 13.28 0.61 4.97
N ASP A 56 14.55 0.73 5.39
CA ASP A 56 15.64 0.37 4.51
C ASP A 56 15.33 -1.01 3.92
N PRO A 57 15.42 -1.18 2.59
CA PRO A 57 15.27 -2.49 2.01
C PRO A 57 16.21 -3.42 2.78
N PRO A 58 15.76 -4.65 3.09
CA PRO A 58 16.59 -5.58 3.85
C PRO A 58 17.96 -5.58 3.20
N ALA A 59 19.02 -5.34 4.00
CA ALA A 59 20.37 -5.34 3.50
C ALA A 59 20.59 -6.69 2.80
N ILE A 60 20.46 -6.69 1.48
CA ILE A 60 20.91 -7.79 0.66
C ILE A 60 22.39 -7.81 0.99
N VAL A 61 22.84 -8.91 1.59
CA VAL A 61 24.27 -9.23 1.66
C VAL A 61 24.74 -9.42 0.22
N THR A 62 24.93 -8.30 -0.48
CA THR A 62 25.54 -8.25 -1.79
C THR A 62 27.03 -8.41 -1.53
N GLU A 63 27.43 -9.66 -1.35
CA GLU A 63 28.81 -10.04 -1.57
C GLU A 63 29.09 -9.83 -3.07
N ALA A 64 29.76 -8.70 -3.34
CA ALA A 64 30.52 -8.33 -4.53
C ALA A 64 29.86 -8.42 -5.93
N ALA A 65 29.73 -7.26 -6.58
CA ALA A 65 30.69 -6.81 -7.61
C ALA A 65 30.03 -5.89 -8.66
N THR A 66 30.44 -4.63 -8.66
CA THR A 66 30.66 -3.77 -9.84
C THR A 66 29.63 -3.77 -10.98
N ALA A 67 28.90 -2.67 -11.11
CA ALA A 67 28.88 -1.92 -12.38
C ALA A 67 28.51 -0.45 -12.11
N SER A 68 29.49 0.42 -12.30
CA SER A 68 29.29 1.84 -12.57
C SER A 68 28.32 2.03 -13.74
N GLU A 69 27.82 3.26 -13.83
CA GLU A 69 27.72 4.04 -15.06
C GLU A 69 26.28 4.34 -15.58
N LYS A 70 25.92 5.62 -15.39
CA LYS A 70 25.15 6.52 -16.28
C LYS A 70 23.68 6.20 -16.62
N LYS A 71 22.81 6.96 -15.94
CA LYS A 71 21.94 8.01 -16.54
C LYS A 71 21.59 7.82 -18.03
N ASP A 72 20.37 7.36 -18.32
CA ASP A 72 19.69 7.75 -19.55
C ASP A 72 18.21 8.03 -19.30
N MET A 73 17.89 9.30 -19.53
CA MET A 73 16.58 9.90 -19.59
C MET A 73 16.01 9.55 -20.97
N ALA A 74 14.91 8.79 -21.02
CA ALA A 74 14.13 8.64 -22.24
C ALA A 74 12.72 9.18 -21.99
N GLU A 75 12.58 10.49 -22.23
CA GLU A 75 11.32 11.11 -22.59
C GLU A 75 10.75 10.39 -23.82
N ILE A 76 9.51 9.91 -23.71
CA ILE A 76 8.63 9.76 -24.87
C ILE A 76 7.24 10.26 -24.51
N SER A 77 7.07 11.57 -24.62
CA SER A 77 5.79 12.11 -25.10
C SER A 77 5.65 11.73 -26.57
N ASN A 78 4.62 10.95 -26.92
CA ASN A 78 3.96 11.24 -28.17
C ASN A 78 2.45 10.97 -28.12
N LEU A 79 1.76 12.00 -28.59
CA LEU A 79 0.35 12.24 -28.68
C LEU A 79 -0.28 11.29 -29.71
N GLY A 80 -1.42 10.69 -29.36
CA GLY A 80 -2.19 9.84 -30.24
C GLY A 80 -3.69 10.04 -30.02
N ASP A 81 -4.12 11.30 -30.14
CA ASP A 81 -5.53 11.63 -30.38
C ASP A 81 -6.00 10.91 -31.66
N LYS A 82 -7.03 10.07 -31.53
CA LYS A 82 -8.09 9.96 -32.54
C LYS A 82 -9.29 9.21 -31.97
N VAL A 83 -10.30 10.02 -31.69
CA VAL A 83 -11.70 9.63 -31.55
C VAL A 83 -12.13 8.80 -32.77
N VAL A 84 -12.79 7.66 -32.55
CA VAL A 84 -13.76 7.09 -33.49
C VAL A 84 -14.95 6.67 -32.66
N THR A 85 -15.89 7.60 -32.51
CA THR A 85 -17.31 7.28 -32.36
C THR A 85 -17.79 6.76 -33.71
N ASP A 86 -18.25 5.52 -33.77
CA ASP A 86 -19.20 5.11 -34.81
C ASP A 86 -20.23 4.17 -34.19
N ASP A 87 -21.47 4.60 -34.37
CA ASP A 87 -22.73 4.01 -33.93
C ASP A 87 -23.04 2.84 -34.86
N THR A 88 -23.13 1.61 -34.37
CA THR A 88 -23.74 0.51 -35.13
C THR A 88 -24.45 -0.48 -34.20
N ASN A 89 -25.72 -0.19 -33.98
CA ASN A 89 -26.84 -1.05 -34.35
C ASN A 89 -26.90 -2.49 -33.75
N GLU A 90 -27.80 -2.61 -32.78
CA GLU A 90 -28.78 -3.69 -32.60
C GLU A 90 -28.31 -5.15 -32.75
N LEU A 91 -28.17 -5.82 -31.60
CA LEU A 91 -28.59 -7.21 -31.47
C LEU A 91 -29.58 -7.30 -30.31
N ARG A 92 -30.87 -7.25 -30.67
CA ARG A 92 -31.96 -7.81 -29.86
C ARG A 92 -31.63 -9.27 -29.58
N LEU A 93 -31.56 -9.62 -28.30
CA LEU A 93 -31.79 -10.97 -27.82
C LEU A 93 -32.95 -10.87 -26.84
N ASP A 94 -34.15 -11.03 -27.40
CA ASP A 94 -35.35 -11.38 -26.65
C ASP A 94 -35.05 -12.65 -25.85
N GLU A 95 -34.89 -12.53 -24.53
CA GLU A 95 -34.90 -13.70 -23.66
C GLU A 95 -35.68 -13.42 -22.38
N ASP A 96 -36.68 -14.27 -22.21
CA ASP A 96 -37.39 -14.61 -20.98
C ASP A 96 -38.50 -13.66 -20.48
N THR A 97 -39.71 -13.99 -20.93
CA THR A 97 -40.97 -13.66 -20.29
C THR A 97 -41.03 -14.20 -18.85
N GLY A 98 -40.61 -13.39 -17.89
CA GLY A 98 -40.78 -13.64 -16.47
C GLY A 98 -41.68 -12.59 -15.81
N SER A 99 -42.98 -12.58 -16.09
CA SER A 99 -43.98 -11.87 -15.27
C SER A 99 -45.39 -12.41 -15.46
N ARG A 100 -45.92 -12.99 -14.38
CA ARG A 100 -47.32 -12.93 -13.91
C ARG A 100 -47.31 -13.65 -12.54
N GLU A 101 -47.38 -12.90 -11.45
CA GLU A 101 -48.62 -12.50 -10.76
C GLU A 101 -49.44 -13.71 -10.29
#